data_AF-A0A4R9C2I1-F1
#
_entry.id   AF-A0A4R9C2I1-F1
#
_cell.length_a   1.000
_cell.length_b   1.000
_cell.length_c   1.000
_cell.angle_alpha   90.00
_cell.angle_beta   90.00
_cell.angle_gamma   90.00
#
_symmetry.space_group_name_H-M   'P 1'
#
loop_
_entity.id
_entity.type
_entity.pdbx_description
1 polymer ?
#
loop_
_entity_poly.entity_id
_entity_poly.type
_entity_poly.pdbx_seq_one_letter_code
_entity_poly.pdbx_strand_id
1 'polypeptide(L)'
;MKKRQKQILNYIFNNQNIDFYYILRKFNISKRTLYYDIENINYEIKKFGKVEKIDNLLIYCGSDEIKNEFNFNTKNFEDIE
;
A
#
# COMPACT_ATOMS: atom_id res chain seq x y z
N MET A 1 9.56 5.70 5.53
CA MET A 1 9.07 4.49 4.83
C MET A 1 10.18 3.72 4.14
N LYS A 2 10.22 2.39 4.28
CA LYS A 2 11.10 1.50 3.48
C LYS A 2 10.61 1.38 2.03
N LYS A 3 11.49 0.99 1.09
CA LYS A 3 11.17 0.82 -0.34
C LYS A 3 9.94 -0.10 -0.57
N ARG A 4 9.91 -1.26 0.09
CA ARG A 4 8.79 -2.22 0.00
C ARG A 4 7.45 -1.62 0.46
N GLN A 5 7.47 -0.90 1.57
CA GLN A 5 6.27 -0.26 2.13
C GLN A 5 5.71 0.81 1.17
N LYS A 6 6.60 1.63 0.56
CA LYS A 6 6.19 2.56 -0.50
C LYS A 6 5.56 1.85 -1.69
N GLN A 7 6.15 0.73 -2.12
CA GLN A 7 5.61 -0.07 -3.22
C GLN A 7 4.23 -0.64 -2.86
N ILE A 8 4.05 -1.24 -1.68
CA ILE A 8 2.75 -1.75 -1.19
C ILE A 8 1.71 -0.63 -1.18
N LEU A 9 2.05 0.53 -0.63
CA LEU A 9 1.15 1.68 -0.58
C LEU A 9 0.77 2.17 -1.98
N ASN A 10 1.74 2.28 -2.89
CA ASN A 10 1.49 2.64 -4.29
C ASN A 10 0.56 1.62 -4.98
N TYR A 11 0.75 0.34 -4.70
CA TYR A 11 -0.12 -0.73 -5.21
C TYR A 11 -1.56 -0.53 -4.76
N ILE A 12 -1.79 -0.23 -3.47
CA ILE A 12 -3.12 0.00 -2.89
C ILE A 12 -3.80 1.23 -3.52
N PHE A 13 -3.05 2.30 -3.82
CA PHE A 13 -3.62 3.50 -4.44
C PHE A 13 -4.00 3.32 -5.91
N ASN A 14 -3.19 2.57 -6.68
CA ASN A 14 -3.40 2.41 -8.12
C ASN A 14 -4.39 1.29 -8.46
N ASN A 15 -4.49 0.27 -7.60
CA ASN A 15 -5.40 -0.84 -7.79
C ASN A 15 -6.44 -0.73 -6.68
N GLN A 16 -7.60 -0.15 -7.00
CA GLN A 16 -8.72 -0.07 -6.07
C GLN A 16 -9.02 -1.49 -5.56
N ASN A 17 -8.69 -1.75 -4.29
CA ASN A 17 -8.87 -3.02 -3.58
C ASN A 17 -7.93 -4.14 -4.01
N ILE A 18 -6.73 -4.18 -3.41
CA ILE A 18 -5.75 -5.23 -3.65
C ILE A 18 -5.96 -6.44 -2.75
N ASP A 19 -5.83 -7.63 -3.32
CA ASP A 19 -5.83 -8.86 -2.53
C ASP A 19 -4.59 -8.98 -1.64
N PHE A 20 -4.81 -9.28 -0.36
CA PHE A 20 -3.79 -9.42 0.66
C PHE A 20 -2.80 -10.54 0.31
N TYR A 21 -3.29 -11.67 -0.21
CA TYR A 21 -2.45 -12.80 -0.60
C TYR A 21 -1.67 -12.53 -1.90
N TYR A 22 -2.19 -11.68 -2.79
CA TYR A 22 -1.44 -11.17 -3.92
C TYR A 22 -0.18 -10.43 -3.45
N ILE A 23 -0.28 -9.55 -2.46
CA ILE A 23 0.89 -8.83 -1.91
C ILE A 23 1.89 -9.80 -1.27
N LEU A 24 1.42 -10.79 -0.51
CA LEU A 24 2.32 -11.80 0.07
C LEU A 24 3.14 -12.52 -0.99
N ARG A 25 2.49 -12.97 -2.07
CA ARG A 25 3.14 -13.66 -3.19
C ARG A 25 4.08 -12.74 -3.94
N LYS A 26 3.63 -11.53 -4.27
CA LYS A 26 4.39 -10.54 -5.04
C LYS A 26 5.71 -10.16 -4.37
N PHE A 27 5.68 -9.95 -3.06
CA PHE A 27 6.86 -9.54 -2.31
C PHE A 27 7.57 -10.71 -1.63
N ASN A 28 7.08 -11.94 -1.80
CA ASN A 28 7.56 -13.15 -1.16
C ASN A 28 7.77 -12.98 0.36
N ILE A 29 6.72 -12.53 1.06
CA ILE A 29 6.75 -12.24 2.50
C ILE A 29 5.67 -13.01 3.28
N SER A 30 5.92 -13.19 4.58
CA SER A 30 4.95 -13.78 5.49
C SER A 30 3.79 -12.84 5.80
N LYS A 31 2.65 -13.39 6.24
CA LYS A 31 1.51 -12.61 6.77
C LYS A 31 1.95 -11.61 7.83
N ARG A 32 2.76 -12.08 8.80
CA ARG A 32 3.26 -11.26 9.90
C ARG A 32 4.09 -10.08 9.40
N THR A 33 4.95 -10.31 8.42
CA THR A 33 5.76 -9.26 7.79
C THR A 33 4.88 -8.21 7.12
N LEU A 34 3.84 -8.65 6.39
CA LEU A 34 2.91 -7.71 5.75
C LEU A 34 2.11 -6.90 6.78
N TYR A 35 1.66 -7.51 7.87
CA TYR A 35 1.02 -6.77 8.96
C TYR A 35 1.93 -5.69 9.55
N TYR A 36 3.20 -6.00 9.82
CA TYR A 36 4.16 -4.98 10.27
C TYR A 36 4.43 -3.91 9.24
N ASP A 37 4.48 -4.25 7.95
CA ASP A 37 4.62 -3.26 6.90
C ASP A 37 3.40 -2.33 6.85
N ILE A 38 2.17 -2.86 7.01
CA ILE A 38 0.93 -2.07 7.08
C ILE A 38 0.91 -1.17 8.32
N GLU A 39 1.31 -1.67 9.49
CA GLU A 39 1.38 -0.85 10.72
C GLU A 39 2.34 0.33 10.55
N ASN A 40 3.53 0.08 9.97
CA ASN A 40 4.50 1.15 9.71
C ASN A 40 3.98 2.15 8.67
N ILE A 41 3.33 1.66 7.60
CA ILE A 41 2.66 2.52 6.62
C ILE A 41 1.64 3.41 7.34
N ASN A 42 0.75 2.82 8.13
CA ASN A 42 -0.29 3.53 8.88
C ASN A 42 0.28 4.57 9.83
N TYR A 43 1.38 4.25 10.52
CA TYR A 43 2.05 5.20 11.39
C TYR A 43 2.56 6.44 10.62
N GLU A 44 3.09 6.25 9.41
CA GLU A 44 3.61 7.33 8.59
C GLU A 44 2.50 8.15 7.91
N ILE A 45 1.41 7.51 7.50
CA ILE A 45 0.31 8.16 6.79
C ILE A 45 -0.84 8.60 7.70
N LYS A 46 -0.71 8.44 9.01
CA LYS A 46 -1.77 8.69 10.02
C LYS A 46 -2.47 10.03 9.92
N LYS A 47 -1.79 11.05 9.38
CA LYS A 47 -2.34 12.40 9.16
C LYS A 47 -3.43 12.40 8.08
N PHE A 48 -3.31 11.51 7.10
CA PHE A 48 -4.18 11.46 5.92
C PHE A 48 -5.21 10.33 6.01
N GLY A 49 -4.86 9.21 6.67
CA GLY A 49 -5.72 8.05 6.78
C GLY A 49 -5.01 6.81 7.27
N LYS A 50 -5.53 5.65 6.89
CA LYS A 50 -4.97 4.33 7.21
C LYS A 50 -5.32 3.31 6.13
N VAL A 51 -4.46 2.31 5.97
CA VAL A 51 -4.72 1.08 5.25
C VAL A 51 -5.34 0.07 6.22
N GLU A 52 -6.46 -0.52 5.82
CA GLU A 52 -7.14 -1.59 6.54
C GLU A 52 -7.27 -2.84 5.70
N LYS A 53 -7.31 -3.99 6.38
CA LYS A 53 -7.64 -5.27 5.76
C LYS A 53 -9.12 -5.56 6.00
N ILE A 54 -9.92 -5.51 4.95
CA ILE A 54 -11.34 -5.91 4.97
C ILE A 54 -11.46 -7.20 4.18
N ASP A 55 -11.84 -8.29 4.86
CA ASP A 55 -11.77 -9.66 4.34
C ASP A 55 -10.38 -10.01 3.79
N ASN A 56 -10.25 -10.13 2.47
CA ASN A 56 -8.98 -10.39 1.80
C ASN A 56 -8.43 -9.17 1.07
N LEU A 57 -9.05 -7.99 1.20
CA LEU A 57 -8.69 -6.79 0.47
C LEU A 57 -7.95 -5.80 1.38
N LEU A 58 -6.93 -5.17 0.84
CA LEU A 58 -6.26 -4.01 1.42
C LEU A 58 -6.84 -2.74 0.81
N ILE A 59 -7.41 -1.91 1.68
CA ILE A 59 -8.15 -0.72 1.30
C ILE A 59 -7.57 0.46 2.07
N TYR A 60 -7.28 1.55 1.35
CA TYR A 60 -6.95 2.82 1.98
C TYR A 60 -8.22 3.59 2.34
N CYS A 61 -8.33 3.99 3.60
CA CYS A 61 -9.41 4.77 4.16
C CYS A 61 -8.84 6.11 4.65
N GLY A 62 -9.09 7.19 3.91
CA GLY A 62 -8.55 8.52 4.24
C GLY A 62 -8.77 9.55 3.16
N SER A 63 -8.12 10.71 3.33
CA SER A 63 -8.17 11.83 2.39
C SER A 63 -7.30 11.55 1.15
N ASP A 64 -7.75 12.06 0.00
CA ASP A 64 -7.02 12.04 -1.28
C ASP A 64 -5.76 12.93 -1.27
N GLU A 65 -5.62 13.83 -0.28
CA GLU A 65 -4.45 14.70 -0.10
C GLU A 65 -3.13 13.93 -0.05
N ILE A 66 -3.17 12.67 0.39
CA ILE A 66 -2.00 11.77 0.42
C ILE A 66 -1.33 11.59 -0.95
N LYS A 67 -2.10 11.68 -2.05
CA LYS A 67 -1.57 11.53 -3.41
C LYS A 67 -0.59 12.65 -3.75
N ASN A 68 -0.86 13.87 -3.26
CA ASN A 68 -0.01 15.04 -3.45
C ASN A 68 1.27 14.94 -2.59
N GLU A 69 1.16 14.45 -1.36
CA GLU A 69 2.31 14.31 -0.44
C GLU A 69 3.33 13.27 -0.93
N PHE A 70 2.85 12.16 -1.49
CA PHE A 70 3.70 11.04 -1.90
C PHE A 70 3.99 10.98 -3.40
N ASN A 71 3.55 11.98 -4.18
CA ASN A 71 3.70 12.03 -5.65
C ASN A 71 3.29 10.73 -6.34
N PHE A 72 2.14 10.16 -5.94
CA PHE A 72 1.59 8.98 -6.63
C PHE A 72 1.02 9.41 -7.98
N ASN A 73 1.88 9.50 -9.00
CA ASN A 73 1.47 9.75 -10.37
C ASN A 73 0.85 8.49 -10.98
N THR A 74 -0.37 8.63 -11.48
CA THR A 74 -1.18 7.60 -12.18
C THR A 74 -0.62 7.17 -13.54
N LYS A 75 0.63 7.55 -13.87
CA LYS A 75 1.35 7.13 -15.07
C LYS A 75 2.75 6.74 -14.66
N ASN A 76 3.06 5.44 -14.77
CA ASN A 76 4.39 4.83 -14.98
C ASN A 76 4.41 3.41 -14.40
N PHE A 77 3.67 2.49 -15.03
CA PHE A 77 3.78 1.04 -14.77
C PHE A 77 3.95 0.27 -16.07
N GLU A 78 4.78 0.77 -16.98
CA GLU A 78 5.28 -0.02 -18.12
C GLU A 78 6.77 -0.42 -18.00
N ASP A 79 7.50 -0.05 -16.95
CA ASP A 79 8.92 -0.40 -16.85
C ASP A 79 9.28 -1.11 -15.54
N ILE A 80 8.87 -2.38 -15.40
CA ILE A 80 9.69 -3.41 -14.72
C ILE A 80 9.41 -4.75 -15.42
N GLU A 81 10.05 -4.97 -16.56
CA GLU A 81 10.49 -6.32 -16.98
C GLU A 81 11.63 -6.80 -16.07
#